data_AF-A0A926AVH4-F1
#
_entry.id   AF-A0A926AVH4-F1
#
_cell.length_a   1.000
_cell.length_b   1.000
_cell.length_c   1.000
_cell.angle_alpha   90.00
_cell.angle_beta   90.00
_cell.angle_gamma   90.00
#
_symmetry.space_group_name_H-M   'P 1'
#
loop_
_entity.id
_entity.type
_entity.pdbx_description
1 polymer ?
#
loop_
_entity_poly.entity_id
_entity_poly.type
_entity_poly.pdbx_seq_one_letter_code
_entity_poly.pdbx_strand_id
1 'polypeptide(L)'
;MTIHAIWKNGHVVIDDAVDWPEGCQLEVRPALESDSHDDNESTDPAAIARWIAAFEAIPPIEMTEEEEAEWQAARRAQRDFELRTFEERAARLDAMFP
;
A
#
# COMPACT_ATOMS: atom_id res chain seq x y z
N MET A 1 -24.21 6.92 2.83
CA MET A 1 -24.10 5.51 2.38
C MET A 1 -24.08 5.55 0.86
N THR A 2 -23.03 5.01 0.25
CA THR A 2 -22.86 5.00 -1.21
C THR A 2 -23.37 3.68 -1.75
N ILE A 3 -24.14 3.73 -2.84
CA ILE A 3 -24.65 2.54 -3.52
C ILE A 3 -23.77 2.26 -4.73
N HIS A 4 -23.41 0.99 -4.91
CA HIS A 4 -22.69 0.53 -6.09
C HIS A 4 -23.70 0.14 -7.17
N ALA A 5 -23.40 0.59 -8.38
CA ALA A 5 -24.22 0.35 -9.54
C ALA A 5 -23.35 0.40 -10.79
N ILE A 6 -23.71 -0.39 -11.79
CA ILE A 6 -23.06 -0.42 -13.09
C ILE A 6 -23.89 0.30 -14.14
N TRP A 7 -23.22 0.93 -15.11
CA TRP A 7 -23.87 1.52 -16.28
C TRP A 7 -23.98 0.47 -17.39
N LYS A 8 -25.20 0.08 -17.76
CA LYS A 8 -25.46 -0.92 -18.81
C LYS A 8 -26.54 -0.45 -19.76
N ASN A 9 -26.21 -0.36 -21.04
CA ASN A 9 -27.14 0.03 -22.11
C ASN A 9 -27.90 1.34 -21.83
N GLY A 10 -27.24 2.35 -21.27
CA GLY A 10 -27.88 3.63 -20.95
C GLY A 10 -28.69 3.65 -19.65
N HIS A 11 -28.61 2.58 -18.84
CA HIS A 11 -29.34 2.44 -17.59
C HIS A 11 -28.39 2.21 -16.42
N VAL A 12 -28.76 2.71 -15.25
CA VAL A 12 -28.12 2.40 -13.97
C VAL A 12 -28.68 1.08 -13.46
N VAL A 13 -27.82 0.09 -13.24
CA VAL A 13 -28.19 -1.21 -12.66
C VAL A 13 -27.56 -1.28 -11.27
N ILE A 14 -28.41 -1.28 -10.25
CA ILE A 14 -27.95 -1.35 -8.85
C ILE A 14 -27.58 -2.80 -8.52
N ASP A 15 -26.45 -2.98 -7.85
CA ASP A 15 -25.91 -4.31 -7.56
C ASP A 15 -26.75 -5.06 -6.52
N ASP A 16 -27.23 -4.36 -5.48
CA ASP A 16 -28.04 -4.91 -4.39
C ASP A 16 -29.37 -4.17 -4.22
N ALA A 17 -30.39 -4.86 -3.68
CA ALA A 17 -31.66 -4.24 -3.36
C ALA A 17 -31.50 -3.15 -2.28
N VAL A 18 -32.08 -1.97 -2.53
CA VAL A 18 -31.98 -0.81 -1.63
C VAL A 18 -33.36 -0.48 -1.08
N ASP A 19 -33.47 -0.36 0.23
CA ASP A 19 -34.72 -0.01 0.94
C ASP A 19 -34.77 1.49 1.24
N TRP A 20 -35.27 2.27 0.29
CA TRP A 20 -35.41 3.72 0.42
C TRP A 20 -36.88 4.16 0.37
N PRO A 21 -37.23 5.26 1.08
CA PRO A 21 -38.59 5.76 1.09
C PRO A 21 -39.03 6.18 -0.32
N GLU A 22 -40.29 5.91 -0.63
CA GLU A 22 -40.89 6.29 -1.90
C GLU A 22 -40.82 7.81 -2.12
N GLY A 23 -40.43 8.22 -3.33
CA GLY A 23 -40.26 9.63 -3.70
C GLY A 23 -38.93 10.26 -3.31
N CYS A 24 -37.97 9.49 -2.79
CA CYS A 24 -36.62 9.99 -2.52
C CYS A 24 -35.90 10.42 -3.81
N GLN A 25 -35.26 11.59 -3.79
CA GLN A 25 -34.46 12.09 -4.92
C GLN A 25 -33.07 11.48 -4.91
N LEU A 26 -32.64 10.97 -6.07
CA LEU A 26 -31.33 10.33 -6.24
C LEU A 26 -30.42 11.20 -7.11
N GLU A 27 -29.16 11.29 -6.72
CA GLU A 27 -28.10 11.87 -7.52
C GLU A 27 -27.14 10.77 -7.97
N VAL A 28 -26.94 10.65 -9.28
CA VAL A 28 -26.04 9.66 -9.89
C VAL A 28 -24.86 10.40 -10.50
N ARG A 29 -23.65 10.00 -10.12
CA ARG A 29 -22.40 10.48 -10.71
C ARG A 29 -21.54 9.26 -11.07
N PRO A 30 -20.75 9.31 -12.15
CA PRO A 30 -19.75 8.28 -12.41
C PRO A 30 -18.83 8.13 -11.20
N ALA A 31 -18.58 6.90 -10.78
CA ALA A 31 -17.55 6.65 -9.77
C ALA A 31 -16.20 7.09 -10.34
N LEU A 32 -15.42 7.84 -9.56
CA LEU A 32 -14.01 7.98 -9.83
C LEU A 32 -13.39 6.61 -9.61
N GLU A 33 -12.58 6.12 -10.55
CA GLU A 33 -11.81 4.90 -10.35
C GLU A 33 -11.03 5.07 -9.04
N SER A 34 -11.38 4.28 -8.04
CA SER A 34 -10.52 4.14 -6.87
C SER A 34 -9.30 3.40 -7.36
N ASP A 35 -8.11 3.98 -7.17
CA ASP A 35 -6.80 3.33 -7.32
C ASP A 35 -6.61 2.19 -6.29
N SER A 36 -7.63 1.36 -6.11
CA SER A 36 -7.69 0.24 -5.18
C SER A 36 -7.48 -1.10 -5.87
N HIS A 37 -7.12 -1.10 -7.16
CA HIS A 37 -6.31 -2.21 -7.65
C HIS A 37 -4.92 -1.98 -7.09
N ASP A 38 -4.49 -2.93 -6.28
CA ASP A 38 -3.14 -3.03 -5.74
C ASP A 38 -2.16 -3.28 -6.90
N ASP A 39 -1.96 -2.25 -7.70
CA ASP A 39 -1.03 -2.17 -8.82
C ASP A 39 0.43 -2.20 -8.32
N ASN A 40 0.63 -2.41 -7.01
CA ASN A 40 1.89 -2.55 -6.30
C ASN A 40 2.29 -4.03 -6.08
N GLU A 41 1.39 -4.99 -6.36
CA GLU A 41 1.66 -6.44 -6.30
C GLU A 41 1.71 -7.11 -7.69
N SER A 42 1.43 -6.37 -8.77
CA SER A 42 1.39 -6.91 -10.13
C SER A 42 2.78 -7.26 -10.70
N THR A 43 3.01 -8.52 -11.06
CA THR A 43 4.27 -8.97 -11.68
C THR A 43 4.27 -8.90 -13.21
N ASP A 44 3.29 -8.24 -13.84
CA ASP A 44 3.30 -8.06 -15.29
C ASP A 44 4.46 -7.15 -15.73
N PRO A 45 5.13 -7.41 -16.88
CA PRO A 45 6.25 -6.60 -17.35
C PRO A 45 5.97 -5.09 -17.41
N ALA A 46 4.73 -4.68 -17.73
CA ALA A 46 4.38 -3.27 -17.78
C ALA A 46 4.31 -2.64 -16.38
N ALA A 47 3.86 -3.39 -15.37
CA ALA A 47 3.85 -2.92 -13.98
C ALA A 47 5.28 -2.78 -13.43
N ILE A 48 6.12 -3.79 -13.66
CA ILE A 48 7.55 -3.76 -13.29
C ILE A 48 8.26 -2.56 -13.93
N ALA A 49 8.02 -2.30 -15.22
CA ALA A 49 8.62 -1.16 -15.91
C ALA A 49 8.21 0.19 -15.30
N ARG A 50 6.94 0.33 -14.85
CA ARG A 50 6.48 1.54 -14.14
C ARG A 50 7.21 1.72 -12.82
N TRP A 51 7.36 0.66 -12.02
CA TRP A 51 8.03 0.76 -10.72
C TRP A 51 9.52 1.06 -10.85
N ILE A 52 10.21 0.47 -11.84
CA ILE A 52 11.61 0.79 -12.12
C ILE A 52 11.74 2.27 -12.49
N ALA A 53 10.91 2.76 -13.43
CA ALA A 53 10.94 4.17 -13.81
C ALA A 53 10.63 5.11 -12.64
N ALA A 54 9.70 4.73 -11.75
CA ALA A 54 9.39 5.49 -10.55
C ALA A 54 10.58 5.51 -9.56
N PHE A 55 11.28 4.37 -9.39
CA PHE A 55 12.46 4.28 -8.54
C PHE A 55 13.64 5.08 -9.08
N GLU A 56 13.89 5.01 -10.39
CA GLU A 56 14.95 5.78 -11.06
C GLU A 56 14.70 7.30 -11.03
N ALA A 57 13.44 7.72 -10.92
CA ALA A 57 13.08 9.13 -10.79
C ALA A 57 13.34 9.69 -9.38
N ILE A 58 13.63 8.85 -8.38
CA ILE A 58 13.94 9.31 -7.03
C ILE A 58 15.32 9.98 -7.05
N PRO A 59 15.44 11.26 -6.64
CA PRO A 59 16.74 11.92 -6.61
C PRO A 59 17.67 11.25 -5.59
N PRO A 60 18.99 11.19 -5.86
CA PRO A 60 19.96 10.70 -4.89
C PRO A 60 19.88 11.47 -3.57
N ILE A 61 20.06 10.75 -2.47
CA ILE A 61 20.20 11.36 -1.15
C ILE A 61 21.64 11.85 -1.04
N GLU A 62 21.82 13.16 -0.96
CA GLU A 62 23.10 13.78 -0.64
C GLU A 62 23.26 13.84 0.88
N MET A 63 24.37 13.30 1.40
CA MET A 63 24.69 13.32 2.83
C MET A 63 26.04 14.00 3.03
N THR A 64 26.13 14.81 4.07
CA THR A 64 27.42 15.34 4.54
C THR A 64 28.27 14.21 5.15
N GLU A 65 29.59 14.44 5.26
CA GLU A 65 30.50 13.47 5.89
C GLU A 65 30.12 13.17 7.35
N GLU A 66 29.57 14.15 8.07
CA GLU A 66 29.09 14.01 9.44
C GLU A 66 27.84 13.13 9.51
N GLU A 67 26.83 13.41 8.67
CA GLU A 67 25.60 12.60 8.60
C GLU A 67 25.89 11.14 8.19
N GLU A 68 26.82 10.93 7.25
CA GLU A 68 27.25 9.59 6.87
C GLU A 68 27.94 8.87 8.04
N ALA A 69 28.79 9.57 8.79
CA ALA A 69 29.47 8.99 9.95
C ALA A 69 28.48 8.60 11.06
N GLU A 70 27.47 9.45 11.33
CA GLU A 70 26.38 9.17 12.27
C GLU A 70 25.56 7.96 11.82
N TRP A 71 25.16 7.92 10.54
CA TRP A 71 24.40 6.80 9.98
C TRP A 71 25.17 5.48 10.07
N GLN A 72 26.46 5.49 9.76
CA GLN A 72 27.32 4.31 9.86
C GLN A 72 27.50 3.85 11.31
N ALA A 73 27.60 4.79 12.26
CA ALA A 73 27.66 4.47 13.68
C ALA A 73 26.36 3.83 14.17
N ALA A 74 25.21 4.41 13.81
CA ALA A 74 23.89 3.86 14.12
C ALA A 74 23.70 2.47 13.52
N ARG A 75 24.10 2.27 12.26
CA ARG A 75 24.04 0.98 11.57
C ARG A 75 24.86 -0.09 12.26
N ARG A 76 26.08 0.24 12.72
CA ARG A 76 26.92 -0.69 13.50
C ARG A 76 26.29 -1.04 14.85
N ALA A 77 25.82 -0.03 15.58
CA ALA A 77 25.16 -0.23 16.87
C ALA A 77 23.91 -1.12 16.74
N GLN A 78 23.11 -0.90 15.69
CA GLN A 78 21.95 -1.74 15.41
C GLN A 78 22.35 -3.17 15.06
N ARG A 79 23.35 -3.38 14.21
CA ARG A 79 23.86 -4.72 13.89
C ARG A 79 24.28 -5.47 15.15
N ASP A 80 25.06 -4.84 16.02
CA ASP A 80 25.57 -5.47 17.23
C ASP A 80 24.43 -5.76 18.23
N PHE A 81 23.43 -4.88 18.31
CA PHE A 81 22.23 -5.11 19.10
C PHE A 81 21.39 -6.28 18.58
N GLU A 82 21.11 -6.33 17.28
CA GLU A 82 20.35 -7.42 16.66
C GLU A 82 21.06 -8.76 16.86
N LEU A 83 22.38 -8.82 16.62
CA LEU A 83 23.15 -10.04 16.83
C LEU A 83 23.10 -10.52 18.29
N ARG A 84 23.24 -9.59 19.25
CA ARG A 84 23.19 -9.91 20.69
C ARG A 84 21.82 -10.42 21.13
N THR A 85 20.75 -9.92 20.54
CA THR A 85 19.37 -10.22 20.96
C THR A 85 18.68 -11.28 20.11
N PHE A 86 19.34 -11.77 19.06
CA PHE A 86 18.75 -12.68 18.08
C PHE A 86 18.19 -13.95 18.71
N GLU A 87 19.00 -14.67 19.50
CA GLU A 87 18.59 -15.96 20.08
C GLU A 87 17.38 -15.81 21.02
N GLU A 88 17.38 -14.80 21.88
CA GLU A 88 16.27 -14.50 22.79
C GLU A 88 14.99 -14.19 22.01
N ARG A 89 15.09 -13.36 20.97
CA ARG A 89 13.96 -12.97 20.13
C ARG A 89 13.42 -14.15 19.33
N ALA A 90 14.29 -15.00 18.78
CA ALA A 90 13.92 -16.19 18.05
C ALA A 90 13.16 -17.17 18.96
N ALA A 91 13.71 -17.48 20.16
CA ALA A 91 13.05 -18.35 21.13
C ALA A 91 11.67 -17.82 21.56
N ARG A 92 11.53 -16.49 21.71
CA ARG A 92 10.25 -15.86 22.02
C ARG A 92 9.24 -16.00 20.88
N LEU A 93 9.67 -15.91 19.63
CA LEU A 93 8.81 -16.11 18.47
C LEU A 93 8.34 -17.56 18.37
N ASP A 94 9.25 -18.52 18.54
CA ASP A 94 8.89 -19.95 18.55
C ASP A 94 7.83 -20.26 19.63
N ALA A 95 7.95 -19.64 20.81
CA ALA A 95 6.98 -19.80 21.89
C ALA A 95 5.60 -19.19 21.59
N MET A 96 5.51 -18.21 20.69
CA MET A 96 4.25 -17.57 20.30
C MET A 96 3.48 -18.36 19.23
N PHE A 97 4.16 -19.19 18.44
CA PHE A 97 3.60 -19.95 17.33
C PHE A 97 3.98 -21.44 17.41
N PRO A 98 3.41 -22.19 18.39
CA PRO A 98 3.74 -23.60 18.62
C PRO A 98 3.26 -24.55 17.51
#